data_AF-A0A1M6YI61-F1
#
_entry.id   AF-A0A1M6YI61-F1
#
_cell.length_a   1.000
_cell.length_b   1.000
_cell.length_c   1.000
_cell.angle_alpha   90.00
_cell.angle_beta   90.00
_cell.angle_gamma   90.00
#
_symmetry.space_group_name_H-M   'P 1'
#
loop_
_entity.id
_entity.type
_entity.pdbx_description
1 polymer ?
#
loop_
_entity_poly.entity_id
_entity_poly.type
_entity_poly.pdbx_seq_one_letter_code
_entity_poly.pdbx_strand_id
1 'polypeptide(L)'
;MLTYSDPVSVRAVPDACPGVFAPHDAADGALARIRVPGGVITSVQLHAVADLAAELGDGHVHLTSRGNLQLRGLDRTDPSAAQRLTAAGLLPSRTHERVRNIQATPLSGLAEVARELDGQLCARPGLARLPGRFLFGLDDGRGDILAQEPDVCWQTGRVLLAGRDAGLVDVDPVAALLAAAEAFLAVRSTQWRVQELGEAERSVMVRVLRERDLPASRRGGGSPAAPPPHVVVAPVLGELTAAQVHAMADAAPSAVVTPWRTVILVEPTHVPDGLPTDPEIARVSACAGRPGCAKALADVRADTRAALAAGRLPAGRVHVSGCARRCGAPRGEHIEFVAGEHYL
;
A
#
# COMPACT_ATOMS: atom_id res chain seq x y z
N MET A 1 2.77 -28.37 1.82
CA MET A 1 2.39 -27.85 3.15
C MET A 1 2.88 -26.42 3.24
N LEU A 2 1.99 -25.42 3.23
CA LEU A 2 2.37 -24.00 3.34
C LEU A 2 2.69 -23.69 4.80
N THR A 3 3.95 -23.40 5.11
CA THR A 3 4.41 -23.01 6.46
C THR A 3 4.88 -21.55 6.45
N TYR A 4 4.79 -20.88 7.60
CA TYR A 4 5.41 -19.55 7.79
C TYR A 4 6.91 -19.67 8.03
N SER A 5 7.65 -18.58 7.82
CA SER A 5 9.07 -18.52 8.16
C SER A 5 9.29 -18.37 9.67
N ASP A 6 10.37 -18.99 10.18
CA ASP A 6 10.79 -18.92 11.59
C ASP A 6 11.02 -17.46 12.06
N PRO A 7 10.85 -17.16 13.37
CA PRO A 7 11.10 -15.84 13.93
C PRO A 7 12.59 -15.50 13.86
N VAL A 8 12.96 -14.53 13.02
CA VAL A 8 14.31 -13.98 12.97
C VAL A 8 14.32 -12.63 13.69
N SER A 9 15.30 -12.42 14.56
CA SER A 9 15.46 -11.16 15.29
C SER A 9 15.46 -9.96 14.32
N VAL A 10 14.75 -8.89 14.70
CA VAL A 10 14.56 -7.66 13.89
C VAL A 10 15.88 -6.97 13.49
N ARG A 11 17.01 -7.36 14.10
CA ARG A 11 18.35 -6.82 13.81
C ARG A 11 19.14 -7.58 12.73
N ALA A 12 18.66 -8.73 12.25
CA ALA A 12 19.39 -9.57 11.29
C ALA A 12 18.78 -9.62 9.87
N VAL A 13 17.65 -8.95 9.62
CA VAL A 13 17.02 -8.94 8.29
C VAL A 13 17.25 -7.59 7.60
N PRO A 14 17.84 -7.56 6.40
CA PRO A 14 17.99 -6.35 5.59
C PRO A 14 16.67 -5.74 5.12
N ASP A 15 15.50 -6.24 5.51
CA ASP A 15 14.19 -5.63 5.24
C ASP A 15 13.15 -6.21 6.22
N ALA A 16 12.57 -5.33 7.05
CA ALA A 16 11.56 -5.67 8.06
C ALA A 16 10.11 -5.40 7.59
N CYS A 17 9.88 -5.15 6.29
CA CYS A 17 8.52 -4.92 5.78
C CYS A 17 7.66 -6.19 5.94
N PRO A 18 6.55 -6.16 6.72
CA PRO A 18 5.76 -7.35 7.05
C PRO A 18 5.16 -7.98 5.79
N GLY A 19 5.33 -9.28 5.60
CA GLY A 19 4.72 -10.06 4.52
C GLY A 19 3.43 -10.76 4.97
N VAL A 20 2.81 -11.54 4.08
CA VAL A 20 1.84 -12.57 4.51
C VAL A 20 2.56 -13.84 4.98
N PHE A 21 3.61 -14.28 4.27
CA PHE A 21 4.37 -15.47 4.66
C PHE A 21 5.43 -15.19 5.75
N ALA A 22 5.68 -13.91 6.02
CA ALA A 22 6.54 -13.43 7.10
C ALA A 22 5.84 -12.28 7.83
N PRO A 23 4.76 -12.57 8.58
CA PRO A 23 4.02 -11.54 9.30
C PRO A 23 4.87 -10.92 10.41
N HIS A 24 4.53 -9.71 10.81
CA HIS A 24 5.17 -9.00 11.91
C HIS A 24 4.49 -9.32 13.23
N ASP A 25 5.28 -9.65 14.25
CA ASP A 25 4.74 -9.89 15.59
C ASP A 25 4.39 -8.55 16.24
N ALA A 26 3.09 -8.24 16.25
CA ALA A 26 2.53 -7.10 16.96
C ALA A 26 2.01 -7.55 18.34
N ALA A 27 1.66 -6.58 19.19
CA ALA A 27 1.24 -6.87 20.56
C ALA A 27 -0.16 -7.50 20.64
N ASP A 28 -0.96 -7.34 19.60
CA ASP A 28 -2.31 -7.89 19.47
C ASP A 28 -2.36 -9.17 18.63
N GLY A 29 -1.22 -9.71 18.20
CA GLY A 29 -1.14 -10.86 17.31
C GLY A 29 -0.30 -10.57 16.06
N ALA A 30 -0.17 -11.56 15.20
CA ALA A 30 0.60 -11.40 13.97
C ALA A 30 -0.12 -10.45 13.00
N LEU A 31 0.66 -9.59 12.35
CA LEU A 31 0.21 -8.61 11.38
C LEU A 31 0.68 -9.04 9.99
N ALA A 32 -0.28 -9.32 9.12
CA ALA A 32 -0.04 -9.63 7.70
C ALA A 32 -0.48 -8.46 6.83
N ARG A 33 0.33 -8.12 5.83
CA ARG A 33 -0.01 -7.09 4.84
C ARG A 33 -0.28 -7.74 3.49
N ILE A 34 -1.37 -7.35 2.84
CA ILE A 34 -1.81 -7.90 1.57
C ILE A 34 -1.56 -6.83 0.51
N ARG A 35 -0.82 -7.19 -0.54
CA ARG A 35 -0.44 -6.24 -1.59
C ARG A 35 -1.49 -6.27 -2.67
N VAL A 36 -1.93 -5.09 -3.07
CA VAL A 36 -2.99 -4.88 -4.06
C VAL A 36 -2.40 -4.01 -5.17
N PRO A 37 -1.72 -4.59 -6.17
CA PRO A 37 -1.13 -3.86 -7.28
C PRO A 37 -2.16 -2.95 -7.98
N GLY A 38 -1.83 -1.66 -8.10
CA GLY A 38 -2.74 -0.65 -8.65
C GLY A 38 -3.94 -0.31 -7.76
N GLY A 39 -4.01 -0.87 -6.56
CA GLY A 39 -5.14 -0.71 -5.63
C GLY A 39 -6.38 -1.51 -6.00
N VAL A 40 -6.43 -2.17 -7.16
CA VAL A 40 -7.63 -2.87 -7.65
C VAL A 40 -7.84 -4.18 -6.91
N ILE A 41 -9.02 -4.34 -6.31
CA ILE A 41 -9.45 -5.55 -5.61
C ILE A 41 -10.86 -5.95 -6.08
N THR A 42 -11.08 -7.24 -6.35
CA THR A 42 -12.38 -7.74 -6.81
C THR A 42 -13.33 -8.00 -5.64
N SER A 43 -14.64 -8.10 -5.90
CA SER A 43 -15.63 -8.50 -4.88
C SER A 43 -15.27 -9.84 -4.22
N VAL A 44 -14.86 -10.85 -5.00
CA VAL A 44 -14.42 -12.16 -4.48
C VAL A 44 -13.24 -12.01 -3.52
N GLN A 45 -12.29 -11.13 -3.84
CA GLN A 45 -11.15 -10.87 -2.97
C GLN A 45 -11.55 -10.09 -1.71
N LEU A 46 -12.48 -9.14 -1.82
CA LEU A 46 -13.03 -8.42 -0.67
C LEU A 46 -13.74 -9.36 0.29
N HIS A 47 -14.59 -10.28 -0.20
CA HIS A 47 -15.20 -11.32 0.63
C HIS A 47 -14.14 -12.15 1.36
N ALA A 48 -13.13 -12.65 0.64
CA ALA A 48 -12.08 -13.46 1.26
C ALA A 48 -11.31 -12.70 2.36
N VAL A 49 -11.03 -11.41 2.16
CA VAL A 49 -10.36 -10.58 3.18
C VAL A 49 -11.28 -10.28 4.35
N ALA A 50 -12.57 -10.05 4.11
CA ALA A 50 -13.56 -9.82 5.15
C ALA A 50 -13.77 -11.04 6.05
N ASP A 51 -13.94 -12.23 5.45
CA ASP A 51 -14.06 -13.49 6.20
C ASP A 51 -12.82 -13.72 7.06
N LEU A 52 -11.63 -13.51 6.48
CA LEU A 52 -10.36 -13.68 7.20
C LEU A 52 -10.22 -12.73 8.38
N ALA A 53 -10.64 -11.47 8.22
CA ALA A 53 -10.64 -10.51 9.30
C ALA A 53 -11.59 -10.94 10.43
N ALA A 54 -12.78 -11.43 10.10
CA ALA A 54 -13.79 -11.87 11.07
C ALA A 54 -13.40 -13.16 11.80
N GLU A 55 -12.87 -14.16 11.07
CA GLU A 55 -12.66 -15.51 11.59
C GLU A 55 -11.28 -15.70 12.22
N LEU A 56 -10.24 -15.08 11.66
CA LEU A 56 -8.85 -15.30 12.07
C LEU A 56 -8.15 -14.06 12.63
N GLY A 57 -8.74 -12.87 12.46
CA GLY A 57 -8.15 -11.59 12.86
C GLY A 57 -8.91 -10.91 13.99
N ASP A 58 -8.72 -9.58 14.08
CA ASP A 58 -9.37 -8.71 15.06
C ASP A 58 -10.73 -8.14 14.59
N GLY A 59 -11.32 -8.74 13.55
CA GLY A 59 -12.58 -8.29 12.95
C GLY A 59 -12.45 -7.08 12.04
N HIS A 60 -11.23 -6.56 11.79
CA HIS A 60 -11.02 -5.35 11.02
C HIS A 60 -10.04 -5.56 9.84
N VAL A 61 -10.28 -4.78 8.79
CA VAL A 61 -9.37 -4.62 7.65
C VAL A 61 -8.81 -3.21 7.71
N HIS A 62 -7.49 -3.10 7.73
CA HIS A 62 -6.81 -1.81 7.82
C HIS A 62 -6.23 -1.41 6.46
N LEU A 63 -6.52 -0.18 6.04
CA LEU A 63 -5.94 0.44 4.87
C LEU A 63 -4.56 1.00 5.21
N THR A 64 -3.62 0.84 4.28
CA THR A 64 -2.25 1.33 4.45
C THR A 64 -1.99 2.56 3.60
N SER A 65 -0.97 3.33 3.96
CA SER A 65 -0.52 4.50 3.18
C SER A 65 0.12 4.12 1.83
N ARG A 66 0.07 2.85 1.44
CA ARG A 66 0.60 2.35 0.16
C ARG A 66 -0.48 1.84 -0.79
N GLY A 67 -1.77 1.97 -0.45
CA GLY A 67 -2.85 1.40 -1.28
C GLY A 67 -2.98 -0.12 -1.10
N ASN A 68 -2.53 -0.64 0.04
CA ASN A 68 -2.57 -2.06 0.40
C ASN A 68 -3.47 -2.29 1.61
N LEU A 69 -3.85 -3.55 1.85
CA LEU A 69 -4.65 -3.97 2.99
C LEU A 69 -3.77 -4.62 4.06
N GLN A 70 -4.27 -4.67 5.29
CA GLN A 70 -3.58 -5.28 6.41
C GLN A 70 -4.60 -5.96 7.33
N LEU A 71 -4.27 -7.19 7.74
CA LEU A 71 -4.96 -7.96 8.76
C LEU A 71 -4.11 -8.01 10.02
N ARG A 72 -4.74 -7.98 11.18
CA ARG A 72 -4.10 -8.00 12.49
C ARG A 72 -4.81 -9.03 13.36
N GLY A 73 -4.21 -9.36 14.51
CA GLY A 73 -4.78 -10.37 15.40
C GLY A 73 -4.57 -11.81 14.96
N LEU A 74 -3.74 -12.06 13.93
CA LEU A 74 -3.60 -13.40 13.37
C LEU A 74 -2.76 -14.30 14.30
N ASP A 75 -3.12 -15.57 14.36
CA ASP A 75 -2.24 -16.60 14.91
C ASP A 75 -1.10 -16.90 13.93
N ARG A 76 0.15 -16.67 14.36
CA ARG A 76 1.36 -16.94 13.55
C ARG A 76 1.52 -18.42 13.23
N THR A 77 0.95 -19.32 14.01
CA THR A 77 1.07 -20.77 13.80
C THR A 77 0.05 -21.30 12.80
N ASP A 78 -1.00 -20.54 12.50
CA ASP A 78 -2.08 -20.95 11.61
C ASP A 78 -1.87 -20.47 10.15
N PRO A 79 -1.51 -21.35 9.20
CA PRO A 79 -1.28 -20.99 7.81
C PRO A 79 -2.57 -20.66 7.04
N SER A 80 -3.75 -20.79 7.65
CA SER A 80 -5.05 -20.63 6.99
C SER A 80 -5.21 -19.27 6.30
N ALA A 81 -4.70 -18.19 6.91
CA ALA A 81 -4.72 -16.87 6.29
C ALA A 81 -3.96 -16.85 4.95
N ALA A 82 -2.73 -17.36 4.93
CA ALA A 82 -1.93 -17.44 3.71
C ALA A 82 -2.55 -18.36 2.65
N GLN A 83 -3.13 -19.48 3.06
CA GLN A 83 -3.81 -20.42 2.17
C GLN A 83 -5.03 -19.77 1.49
N ARG A 84 -5.93 -19.15 2.26
CA ARG A 84 -7.14 -18.52 1.73
C ARG A 84 -6.84 -17.31 0.86
N LEU A 85 -5.86 -16.48 1.24
CA LEU A 85 -5.39 -15.37 0.39
C LEU A 85 -4.77 -15.85 -0.93
N THR A 86 -4.10 -17.01 -0.91
CA THR A 86 -3.57 -17.64 -2.14
C THR A 86 -4.72 -18.14 -3.02
N ALA A 87 -5.71 -18.81 -2.44
CA ALA A 87 -6.90 -19.29 -3.16
C ALA A 87 -7.72 -18.14 -3.77
N ALA A 88 -7.79 -16.99 -3.09
CA ALA A 88 -8.43 -15.78 -3.59
C ALA A 88 -7.61 -15.02 -4.66
N GLY A 89 -6.41 -15.50 -5.01
CA GLY A 89 -5.54 -14.86 -6.01
C GLY A 89 -4.82 -13.59 -5.52
N LEU A 90 -4.84 -13.30 -4.22
CA LEU A 90 -4.13 -12.14 -3.64
C LEU A 90 -2.63 -12.40 -3.46
N LEU A 91 -2.21 -13.66 -3.48
CA LEU A 91 -0.80 -14.11 -3.32
C LEU A 91 -0.33 -14.97 -4.51
N PRO A 92 -0.26 -14.43 -5.74
CA PRO A 92 0.17 -15.16 -6.93
C PRO A 92 1.63 -15.64 -6.87
N SER A 93 2.46 -15.07 -5.99
CA SER A 93 3.85 -15.49 -5.82
C SER A 93 4.31 -15.36 -4.38
N ARG A 94 4.74 -16.48 -3.79
CA ARG A 94 5.30 -16.52 -2.42
C ARG A 94 6.59 -15.71 -2.31
N THR A 95 7.45 -15.74 -3.33
CA THR A 95 8.75 -15.06 -3.31
C THR A 95 8.65 -13.56 -3.55
N HIS A 96 7.61 -13.10 -4.27
CA HIS A 96 7.47 -11.70 -4.65
C HIS A 96 6.46 -10.92 -3.81
N GLU A 97 5.65 -11.55 -2.95
CA GLU A 97 4.53 -10.86 -2.26
C GLU A 97 4.91 -9.53 -1.58
N ARG A 98 6.12 -9.42 -1.04
CA ARG A 98 6.59 -8.22 -0.35
C ARG A 98 6.94 -7.07 -1.29
N VAL A 99 7.31 -7.37 -2.54
CA VAL A 99 7.86 -6.40 -3.52
C VAL A 99 6.81 -5.89 -4.51
N ARG A 100 5.57 -6.37 -4.40
CA ARG A 100 4.41 -6.00 -5.23
C ARG A 100 3.75 -4.68 -4.81
N ASN A 101 4.52 -3.72 -4.26
CA ASN A 101 3.98 -2.39 -3.98
C ASN A 101 3.96 -1.58 -5.28
N ILE A 102 2.84 -1.66 -5.99
CA ILE A 102 2.61 -0.94 -7.23
C ILE A 102 1.42 -0.02 -7.01
N GLN A 103 1.65 1.28 -7.13
CA GLN A 103 0.58 2.29 -7.09
C GLN A 103 0.26 2.78 -8.49
N ALA A 104 -1.02 3.01 -8.74
CA ALA A 104 -1.50 3.58 -9.98
C ALA A 104 -2.55 4.65 -9.68
N THR A 105 -2.63 5.70 -10.50
CA THR A 105 -3.67 6.72 -10.37
C THR A 105 -5.04 6.04 -10.38
N PRO A 106 -5.88 6.23 -9.34
CA PRO A 106 -7.19 5.59 -9.27
C PRO A 106 -8.11 5.99 -10.44
N LEU A 107 -8.99 5.06 -10.85
CA LEU A 107 -9.96 5.27 -11.93
C LEU A 107 -9.32 5.71 -13.27
N SER A 108 -8.10 5.25 -13.52
CA SER A 108 -7.37 5.48 -14.78
C SER A 108 -7.12 4.16 -15.51
N GLY A 109 -6.73 4.23 -16.79
CA GLY A 109 -6.28 3.08 -17.56
C GLY A 109 -4.97 2.44 -17.04
N LEU A 110 -4.32 3.05 -16.04
CA LEU A 110 -3.05 2.56 -15.48
C LEU A 110 -3.22 1.32 -14.58
N ALA A 111 -4.45 0.99 -14.18
CA ALA A 111 -4.74 -0.26 -13.47
C ALA A 111 -4.30 -1.50 -14.28
N GLU A 112 -4.54 -1.51 -15.59
CA GLU A 112 -4.12 -2.60 -16.48
C GLU A 112 -2.60 -2.69 -16.61
N VAL A 113 -1.92 -1.53 -16.61
CA VAL A 113 -0.46 -1.45 -16.61
C VAL A 113 0.11 -1.97 -15.29
N ALA A 114 -0.52 -1.66 -14.16
CA ALA A 114 -0.13 -2.18 -12.85
C ALA A 114 -0.26 -3.71 -12.77
N ARG A 115 -1.35 -4.26 -13.33
CA ARG A 115 -1.59 -5.71 -13.39
C ARG A 115 -0.55 -6.41 -14.28
N GLU A 116 -0.23 -5.84 -15.44
CA GLU A 116 0.84 -6.38 -16.29
C GLU A 116 2.20 -6.30 -15.61
N LEU A 117 2.52 -5.16 -14.99
CA LEU A 117 3.75 -4.96 -14.23
C LEU A 117 3.88 -5.99 -13.10
N ASP A 118 2.80 -6.29 -12.38
CA ASP A 118 2.79 -7.29 -11.32
C ASP A 118 3.09 -8.71 -11.83
N GLY A 119 2.45 -9.11 -12.93
CA GLY A 119 2.70 -10.42 -13.55
C GLY A 119 4.13 -10.54 -14.06
N GLN A 120 4.63 -9.51 -14.73
CA GLN A 120 6.00 -9.45 -15.25
C GLN A 120 7.06 -9.36 -14.14
N LEU A 121 6.75 -8.68 -13.03
CA LEU A 121 7.58 -8.65 -11.82
C LEU A 121 7.72 -10.06 -11.24
N CYS A 122 6.61 -10.78 -11.06
CA CYS A 122 6.60 -12.14 -10.51
C CYS A 122 7.32 -13.16 -11.42
N ALA A 123 7.36 -12.92 -12.73
CA ALA A 123 8.05 -13.77 -13.70
C ALA A 123 9.59 -13.63 -13.67
N ARG A 124 10.14 -12.68 -12.90
CA ARG A 124 11.58 -12.39 -12.85
C ARG A 124 12.17 -12.72 -11.47
N PRO A 125 12.71 -13.94 -11.25
CA PRO A 125 13.18 -14.38 -9.93
C PRO A 125 14.19 -13.44 -9.26
N GLY A 126 15.01 -12.74 -10.04
CA GLY A 126 15.98 -11.77 -9.52
C GLY A 126 15.32 -10.57 -8.80
N LEU A 127 14.11 -10.19 -9.18
CA LEU A 127 13.38 -9.06 -8.60
C LEU A 127 12.72 -9.38 -7.25
N ALA A 128 12.61 -10.66 -6.87
CA ALA A 128 12.21 -11.04 -5.51
C ALA A 128 13.19 -10.50 -4.43
N ARG A 129 14.41 -10.10 -4.81
CA ARG A 129 15.40 -9.51 -3.91
C ARG A 129 15.19 -8.01 -3.64
N LEU A 130 14.21 -7.38 -4.30
CA LEU A 130 13.87 -5.99 -4.00
C LEU A 130 13.49 -5.86 -2.52
N PRO A 131 13.80 -4.71 -1.88
CA PRO A 131 13.24 -4.40 -0.58
C PRO A 131 11.72 -4.32 -0.69
N GLY A 132 11.00 -4.87 0.26
CA GLY A 132 9.54 -4.73 0.38
C GLY A 132 9.07 -3.31 0.69
N ARG A 133 9.98 -2.33 0.78
CA ARG A 133 9.67 -0.89 0.81
C ARG A 133 9.78 -0.22 -0.55
N PHE A 134 10.42 -0.86 -1.52
CA PHE A 134 10.49 -0.39 -2.90
C PHE A 134 9.07 -0.23 -3.45
N LEU A 135 8.84 0.88 -4.14
CA LEU A 135 7.54 1.35 -4.57
C LEU A 135 7.60 1.73 -6.05
N PHE A 136 6.79 1.05 -6.85
CA PHE A 136 6.51 1.41 -8.23
C PHE A 136 5.34 2.41 -8.27
N GLY A 137 5.45 3.42 -9.14
CA GLY A 137 4.39 4.39 -9.39
C GLY A 137 3.99 4.45 -10.87
N LEU A 138 2.69 4.54 -11.11
CA LEU A 138 2.08 4.79 -12.41
C LEU A 138 1.15 6.00 -12.26
N ASP A 139 1.53 7.14 -12.83
CA ASP A 139 0.83 8.41 -12.64
C ASP A 139 0.32 8.92 -14.00
N ASP A 140 -0.96 9.31 -14.08
CA ASP A 140 -1.56 9.81 -15.32
C ASP A 140 -1.31 11.30 -15.58
N GLY A 141 -0.51 11.96 -14.74
CA GLY A 141 -0.21 13.38 -14.78
C GLY A 141 -0.90 14.19 -13.68
N ARG A 142 -1.85 13.60 -12.94
CA ARG A 142 -2.45 14.25 -11.75
C ARG A 142 -1.45 14.46 -10.62
N GLY A 143 -0.34 13.71 -10.60
CA GLY A 143 0.71 13.84 -9.60
C GLY A 143 0.37 13.26 -8.23
N ASP A 144 -0.80 12.62 -8.08
CA ASP A 144 -1.26 12.03 -6.83
C ASP A 144 -0.42 10.82 -6.41
N ILE A 145 0.04 10.03 -7.38
CA ILE A 145 0.97 8.92 -7.16
C ILE A 145 2.40 9.42 -7.04
N LEU A 146 2.81 10.39 -7.85
CA LEU A 146 4.14 10.99 -7.74
C LEU A 146 4.37 11.60 -6.34
N ALA A 147 3.34 12.21 -5.75
CA ALA A 147 3.37 12.72 -4.37
C ALA A 147 3.61 11.65 -3.30
N GLN A 148 3.44 10.37 -3.63
CA GLN A 148 3.78 9.24 -2.74
C GLN A 148 5.27 8.86 -2.77
N GLU A 149 6.07 9.57 -3.57
CA GLU A 149 7.52 9.38 -3.74
C GLU A 149 7.86 7.92 -4.10
N PRO A 150 7.34 7.40 -5.23
CA PRO A 150 7.78 6.11 -5.75
C PRO A 150 9.29 6.11 -6.01
N ASP A 151 9.91 4.94 -5.91
CA ASP A 151 11.32 4.75 -6.28
C ASP A 151 11.50 4.88 -7.78
N VAL A 152 10.56 4.31 -8.52
CA VAL A 152 10.48 4.34 -9.98
C VAL A 152 9.06 4.68 -10.37
N CYS A 153 8.88 5.73 -11.16
CA CYS A 153 7.57 6.19 -11.61
C CYS A 153 7.54 6.26 -13.12
N TRP A 154 6.45 5.83 -13.73
CA TRP A 154 6.10 6.28 -15.07
C TRP A 154 5.02 7.35 -14.94
N GLN A 155 5.21 8.51 -15.58
CA GLN A 155 4.24 9.59 -15.59
C GLN A 155 4.14 10.16 -17.01
N THR A 156 2.96 10.04 -17.62
CA THR A 156 2.66 10.64 -18.94
C THR A 156 3.78 10.46 -19.98
N GLY A 157 4.28 9.23 -20.12
CA GLY A 157 5.34 8.89 -21.08
C GLY A 157 6.77 9.06 -20.58
N ARG A 158 7.00 9.60 -19.38
CA ARG A 158 8.33 9.82 -18.78
C ARG A 158 8.62 8.83 -17.67
N VAL A 159 9.88 8.46 -17.51
CA VAL A 159 10.34 7.67 -16.36
C VAL A 159 11.04 8.58 -15.35
N LEU A 160 10.63 8.49 -14.08
CA LEU A 160 11.23 9.21 -12.97
C LEU A 160 11.87 8.22 -11.99
N LEU A 161 13.07 8.54 -11.50
CA LEU A 161 13.75 7.83 -10.42
C LEU A 161 13.77 8.71 -9.18
N ALA A 162 13.08 8.27 -8.12
CA ALA A 162 12.92 9.06 -6.90
C ALA A 162 12.49 10.52 -7.18
N GLY A 163 11.54 10.69 -8.11
CA GLY A 163 11.00 11.99 -8.53
C GLY A 163 11.88 12.78 -9.50
N ARG A 164 13.04 12.27 -9.93
CA ARG A 164 13.93 12.93 -10.90
C ARG A 164 13.80 12.32 -12.29
N ASP A 165 13.75 13.14 -13.32
CA ASP A 165 13.65 12.67 -14.71
C ASP A 165 14.84 11.78 -15.09
N ALA A 166 14.56 10.55 -15.50
CA ALA A 166 15.56 9.58 -15.92
C ALA A 166 16.05 9.82 -17.35
N GLY A 167 15.43 10.75 -18.10
CA GLY A 167 15.70 11.01 -19.52
C GLY A 167 15.20 9.90 -20.46
N LEU A 168 14.23 9.10 -20.01
CA LEU A 168 13.54 8.11 -20.82
C LEU A 168 12.12 8.60 -21.11
N VAL A 169 11.81 8.70 -22.40
CA VAL A 169 10.51 9.15 -22.92
C VAL A 169 9.98 8.13 -23.92
N ASP A 170 8.66 8.01 -24.02
CA ASP A 170 7.95 7.17 -25.00
C ASP A 170 8.40 5.70 -25.00
N VAL A 171 8.87 5.21 -23.86
CA VAL A 171 9.21 3.80 -23.62
C VAL A 171 8.05 3.07 -22.97
N ASP A 172 7.95 1.77 -23.20
CA ASP A 172 6.95 0.93 -22.54
C ASP A 172 7.10 1.02 -21.00
N PRO A 173 6.03 1.39 -20.27
CA PRO A 173 6.12 1.62 -18.83
C PRO A 173 6.53 0.35 -18.07
N VAL A 174 6.05 -0.82 -18.47
CA VAL A 174 6.33 -2.07 -17.75
C VAL A 174 7.80 -2.43 -17.91
N ALA A 175 8.31 -2.43 -19.15
CA ALA A 175 9.72 -2.71 -19.44
C ALA A 175 10.65 -1.72 -18.72
N ALA A 176 10.33 -0.42 -18.78
CA ALA A 176 11.17 0.62 -18.19
C ALA A 176 11.22 0.54 -16.66
N LEU A 177 10.08 0.33 -15.99
CA LEU A 177 10.03 0.24 -14.53
C LEU A 177 10.74 -1.01 -14.00
N LEU A 178 10.63 -2.14 -14.70
CA LEU A 178 11.35 -3.37 -14.34
C LEU A 178 12.86 -3.22 -14.57
N ALA A 179 13.27 -2.63 -15.70
CA ALA A 179 14.67 -2.32 -15.95
C ALA A 179 15.26 -1.37 -14.89
N ALA A 180 14.49 -0.37 -14.45
CA ALA A 180 14.90 0.53 -13.37
C ALA A 180 15.03 -0.22 -12.04
N ALA A 181 14.12 -1.13 -11.71
CA ALA A 181 14.21 -1.96 -10.51
C ALA A 181 15.43 -2.90 -10.54
N GLU A 182 15.75 -3.49 -11.70
CA GLU A 182 16.97 -4.29 -11.88
C GLU A 182 18.24 -3.42 -11.75
N ALA A 183 18.24 -2.20 -12.32
CA ALA A 183 19.34 -1.26 -12.18
C ALA A 183 19.56 -0.84 -10.72
N PHE A 184 18.47 -0.62 -9.96
CA PHE A 184 18.55 -0.38 -8.52
C PHE A 184 19.20 -1.55 -7.78
N LEU A 185 18.79 -2.80 -8.08
CA LEU A 185 19.40 -3.99 -7.48
C LEU A 185 20.89 -4.14 -7.81
N ALA A 186 21.33 -3.65 -8.98
CA ALA A 186 22.73 -3.73 -9.40
C ALA A 186 23.63 -2.73 -8.66
N VAL A 187 23.09 -1.60 -8.21
CA VAL A 187 23.88 -0.53 -7.56
C VAL A 187 23.72 -0.47 -6.05
N ARG A 188 22.58 -0.94 -5.51
CA ARG A 188 22.34 -0.88 -4.06
C ARG A 188 23.30 -1.80 -3.32
N SER A 189 23.62 -1.41 -2.09
CA SER A 189 24.15 -2.31 -1.08
C SER A 189 23.04 -2.62 -0.06
N THR A 190 22.92 -1.81 0.97
CA THR A 190 21.95 -1.99 2.06
C THR A 190 20.68 -1.17 1.88
N GLN A 191 20.67 -0.20 0.95
CA GLN A 191 19.56 0.75 0.76
C GLN A 191 18.23 0.04 0.48
N TRP A 192 17.15 0.56 1.05
CA TRP A 192 15.79 0.05 0.85
C TRP A 192 15.04 0.79 -0.26
N ARG A 193 15.47 2.01 -0.55
CA ARG A 193 14.83 2.95 -1.46
C ARG A 193 15.86 3.61 -2.38
N VAL A 194 15.44 4.06 -3.56
CA VAL A 194 16.30 4.79 -4.52
C VAL A 194 16.72 6.17 -3.96
N GLN A 195 15.88 6.77 -3.12
CA GLN A 195 16.19 8.03 -2.43
C GLN A 195 17.43 7.91 -1.52
N GLU A 196 17.70 6.73 -1.00
CA GLU A 196 18.81 6.45 -0.08
C GLU A 196 20.15 6.22 -0.79
N LEU A 197 20.14 6.09 -2.14
CA LEU A 197 21.37 5.96 -2.91
C LEU A 197 22.19 7.26 -2.89
N GLY A 198 23.51 7.10 -2.79
CA GLY A 198 24.47 8.16 -3.02
C GLY A 198 24.47 8.63 -4.48
N GLU A 199 25.08 9.78 -4.73
CA GLU A 199 25.10 10.40 -6.06
C GLU A 199 25.80 9.53 -7.12
N ALA A 200 26.90 8.88 -6.75
CA ALA A 200 27.64 7.98 -7.65
C ALA A 200 26.79 6.76 -8.04
N GLU A 201 26.15 6.10 -7.06
CA GLU A 201 25.28 4.93 -7.28
C GLU A 201 24.09 5.31 -8.17
N ARG A 202 23.46 6.48 -7.92
CA ARG A 202 22.36 6.99 -8.74
C ARG A 202 22.81 7.30 -10.16
N SER A 203 23.99 7.86 -10.34
CA SER A 203 24.55 8.15 -11.67
C SER A 203 24.78 6.86 -12.47
N VAL A 204 25.30 5.81 -11.82
CA VAL A 204 25.45 4.48 -12.43
C VAL A 204 24.09 3.89 -12.79
N MET A 205 23.10 3.97 -11.88
CA MET A 205 21.75 3.47 -12.13
C MET A 205 21.12 4.14 -13.36
N VAL A 206 21.20 5.47 -13.47
CA VAL A 206 20.67 6.22 -14.62
C VAL A 206 21.37 5.81 -15.91
N ARG A 207 22.71 5.70 -15.90
CA ARG A 207 23.48 5.27 -17.07
C ARG A 207 23.06 3.87 -17.53
N VAL A 208 23.06 2.89 -16.62
CA VAL A 208 22.66 1.50 -16.92
C VAL A 208 21.24 1.44 -17.47
N LEU A 209 20.34 2.24 -16.93
CA LEU A 209 18.96 2.30 -17.39
C LEU A 209 18.84 2.89 -18.81
N ARG A 210 19.60 3.95 -19.12
CA ARG A 210 19.60 4.60 -20.45
C ARG A 210 20.27 3.77 -21.55
N GLU A 211 21.22 2.92 -21.18
CA GLU A 211 21.91 2.01 -22.11
C GLU A 211 21.07 0.78 -22.45
N ARG A 212 19.91 0.58 -21.80
CA ARG A 212 19.01 -0.53 -22.09
C ARG A 212 18.22 -0.27 -23.38
N ASP A 213 18.16 -1.30 -24.23
CA ASP A 213 17.24 -1.34 -25.35
C ASP A 213 15.82 -1.63 -24.85
N LEU A 214 15.05 -0.56 -24.64
CA LEU A 214 13.67 -0.62 -24.15
C LEU A 214 12.69 -0.47 -25.31
N PRO A 215 11.64 -1.31 -25.39
CA PRO A 215 10.64 -1.19 -26.43
C PRO A 215 9.90 0.14 -26.31
N ALA A 216 9.57 0.74 -27.46
CA ALA A 216 8.73 1.93 -27.52
C ALA A 216 7.34 1.66 -26.93
N SER A 217 6.76 2.68 -26.30
CA SER A 217 5.41 2.63 -25.77
C SER A 217 4.42 2.43 -26.91
N ARG A 218 3.59 1.38 -26.79
CA ARG A 218 2.41 1.20 -27.64
C ARG A 218 1.16 1.87 -27.05
N ARG A 219 1.30 2.45 -25.86
CA ARG A 219 0.23 3.11 -25.13
C ARG A 219 0.22 4.57 -25.55
N GLY A 220 -0.73 4.92 -26.42
CA GLY A 220 -0.95 6.31 -26.82
C GLY A 220 -1.51 7.13 -25.67
N GLY A 221 -1.22 8.43 -25.65
CA GLY A 221 -1.85 9.42 -24.76
C GLY A 221 -3.31 9.64 -25.11
N GLY A 222 -4.13 8.59 -24.97
CA GLY A 222 -5.57 8.71 -25.06
C GLY A 222 -6.08 9.60 -23.94
N SER A 223 -7.04 10.46 -24.25
CA SER A 223 -7.76 11.21 -23.21
C SER A 223 -8.29 10.23 -22.16
N PRO A 224 -8.18 10.55 -20.86
CA PRO A 224 -8.73 9.70 -19.83
C PRO A 224 -10.21 9.47 -20.13
N ALA A 225 -10.62 8.20 -20.19
CA ALA A 225 -12.04 7.87 -20.24
C ALA A 225 -12.72 8.50 -19.02
N ALA A 226 -13.97 8.94 -19.17
CA ALA A 226 -14.76 9.37 -18.03
C ALA A 226 -14.75 8.24 -16.99
N PRO A 227 -14.50 8.54 -15.70
CA PRO A 227 -14.48 7.50 -14.69
C PRO A 227 -15.87 6.85 -14.62
N PRO A 228 -15.95 5.53 -14.39
CA PRO A 228 -17.24 4.86 -14.19
C PRO A 228 -17.96 5.45 -12.96
N PRO A 229 -19.29 5.21 -12.82
CA PRO A 229 -20.02 5.50 -11.60
C PRO A 229 -19.26 4.93 -10.38
N HIS A 230 -19.07 5.72 -9.34
CA HIS A 230 -18.27 5.31 -8.20
C HIS A 230 -18.70 6.01 -6.90
N VAL A 231 -18.34 5.39 -5.78
CA VAL A 231 -18.58 5.91 -4.42
C VAL A 231 -17.27 5.83 -3.64
N VAL A 232 -16.91 6.91 -2.96
CA VAL A 232 -15.71 6.96 -2.11
C VAL A 232 -16.10 6.64 -0.68
N VAL A 233 -15.46 5.62 -0.12
CA VAL A 233 -15.53 5.23 1.28
C VAL A 233 -14.27 5.74 1.99
N ALA A 234 -14.46 6.53 3.03
CA ALA A 234 -13.44 7.17 3.85
C ALA A 234 -13.48 6.62 5.28
N PRO A 235 -12.89 5.44 5.54
CA PRO A 235 -12.94 4.84 6.87
C PRO A 235 -12.22 5.65 7.93
N VAL A 236 -12.84 5.72 9.11
CA VAL A 236 -12.26 6.35 10.31
C VAL A 236 -10.93 5.66 10.64
N LEU A 237 -9.85 6.44 10.64
CA LEU A 237 -8.48 5.97 10.88
C LEU A 237 -7.98 4.89 9.91
N GLY A 238 -8.63 4.76 8.74
CA GLY A 238 -8.30 3.73 7.77
C GLY A 238 -8.75 2.32 8.18
N GLU A 239 -9.74 2.18 9.07
CA GLU A 239 -10.24 0.87 9.53
C GLU A 239 -11.66 0.62 9.06
N LEU A 240 -11.88 -0.54 8.44
CA LEU A 240 -13.19 -1.05 8.06
C LEU A 240 -13.46 -2.32 8.86
N THR A 241 -14.67 -2.48 9.38
CA THR A 241 -15.09 -3.75 9.98
C THR A 241 -15.26 -4.81 8.91
N ALA A 242 -15.12 -6.08 9.26
CA ALA A 242 -15.39 -7.18 8.32
C ALA A 242 -16.79 -7.06 7.69
N ALA A 243 -17.80 -6.66 8.45
CA ALA A 243 -19.16 -6.43 7.97
C ALA A 243 -19.22 -5.30 6.92
N GLN A 244 -18.49 -4.20 7.10
CA GLN A 244 -18.40 -3.13 6.10
C GLN A 244 -17.72 -3.62 4.82
N VAL A 245 -16.64 -4.40 4.93
CA VAL A 245 -15.94 -4.95 3.76
C VAL A 245 -16.81 -5.97 3.00
N HIS A 246 -17.61 -6.78 3.71
CA HIS A 246 -18.63 -7.63 3.08
C HIS A 246 -19.65 -6.81 2.32
N ALA A 247 -20.24 -5.79 2.95
CA ALA A 247 -21.24 -4.95 2.31
C ALA A 247 -20.68 -4.24 1.07
N MET A 248 -19.41 -3.82 1.10
CA MET A 248 -18.70 -3.29 -0.07
C MET A 248 -18.56 -4.32 -1.20
N ALA A 249 -18.24 -5.57 -0.86
CA ALA A 249 -18.12 -6.66 -1.81
C ALA A 249 -19.45 -7.03 -2.48
N ASP A 250 -20.55 -6.98 -1.72
CA ASP A 250 -21.91 -7.22 -2.23
C ASP A 250 -22.41 -6.07 -3.11
N ALA A 251 -21.99 -4.84 -2.83
CA ALA A 251 -22.47 -3.65 -3.53
C ALA A 251 -21.79 -3.40 -4.87
N ALA A 252 -20.51 -3.76 -5.04
CA ALA A 252 -19.73 -3.41 -6.22
C ALA A 252 -18.89 -4.60 -6.73
N PRO A 253 -18.75 -4.77 -8.06
CA PRO A 253 -17.94 -5.83 -8.64
C PRO A 253 -16.44 -5.72 -8.30
N SER A 254 -15.98 -4.49 -8.04
CA SER A 254 -14.59 -4.22 -7.67
C SER A 254 -14.48 -2.92 -6.88
N ALA A 255 -13.32 -2.73 -6.26
CA ALA A 255 -12.96 -1.50 -5.60
C ALA A 255 -11.50 -1.13 -5.85
N VAL A 256 -11.16 0.14 -5.60
CA VAL A 256 -9.79 0.66 -5.65
C VAL A 256 -9.38 1.15 -4.28
N VAL A 257 -8.42 0.47 -3.66
CA VAL A 257 -7.77 0.88 -2.41
C VAL A 257 -6.72 1.94 -2.71
N THR A 258 -6.85 3.09 -2.08
CA THR A 258 -6.01 4.25 -2.40
C THR A 258 -4.84 4.42 -1.42
N PRO A 259 -3.74 5.07 -1.82
CA PRO A 259 -2.62 5.38 -0.92
C PRO A 259 -2.97 6.33 0.24
N TRP A 260 -4.07 7.07 0.16
CA TRP A 260 -4.56 7.95 1.23
C TRP A 260 -5.65 7.31 2.10
N ARG A 261 -5.66 5.97 2.19
CA ARG A 261 -6.53 5.18 3.08
C ARG A 261 -8.03 5.43 2.84
N THR A 262 -8.42 5.46 1.58
CA THR A 262 -9.83 5.39 1.17
C THR A 262 -10.04 4.18 0.26
N VAL A 263 -11.31 3.82 0.04
CA VAL A 263 -11.68 2.81 -0.95
C VAL A 263 -12.69 3.41 -1.90
N ILE A 264 -12.49 3.22 -3.20
CA ILE A 264 -13.43 3.65 -4.24
C ILE A 264 -14.19 2.41 -4.71
N LEU A 265 -15.49 2.33 -4.45
CA LEU A 265 -16.35 1.32 -5.03
C LEU A 265 -16.62 1.68 -6.50
N VAL A 266 -16.34 0.75 -7.41
CA VAL A 266 -16.47 0.95 -8.85
C VAL A 266 -17.74 0.30 -9.33
N GLU A 267 -18.59 1.06 -10.02
CA GLU A 267 -19.91 0.66 -10.50
C GLU A 267 -20.79 0.03 -9.39
N PRO A 268 -20.95 0.71 -8.24
CA PRO A 268 -21.77 0.17 -7.16
C PRO A 268 -23.25 0.11 -7.58
N THR A 269 -23.90 -1.01 -7.28
CA THR A 269 -25.35 -1.21 -7.47
C THR A 269 -26.17 -0.42 -6.45
N HIS A 270 -25.60 -0.16 -5.27
CA HIS A 270 -26.16 0.64 -4.19
C HIS A 270 -25.03 1.17 -3.29
N VAL A 271 -25.34 2.10 -2.38
CA VAL A 271 -24.43 2.51 -1.31
C VAL A 271 -24.85 1.77 -0.04
N PRO A 272 -24.04 0.85 0.50
CA PRO A 272 -24.37 0.18 1.74
C PRO A 272 -24.54 1.13 2.92
N ASP A 273 -25.53 0.84 3.76
CA ASP A 273 -25.75 1.57 5.00
C ASP A 273 -24.56 1.43 5.95
N GLY A 274 -24.23 2.51 6.66
CA GLY A 274 -23.15 2.51 7.64
C GLY A 274 -21.73 2.53 7.06
N LEU A 275 -21.57 2.68 5.74
CA LEU A 275 -20.26 3.00 5.16
C LEU A 275 -19.93 4.48 5.38
N PRO A 276 -18.75 4.80 5.94
CA PRO A 276 -18.33 6.17 6.12
C PRO A 276 -17.93 6.75 4.75
N THR A 277 -18.67 7.75 4.27
CA THR A 277 -18.41 8.44 3.00
C THR A 277 -17.98 9.89 3.18
N ASP A 278 -17.98 10.40 4.42
CA ASP A 278 -17.54 11.74 4.74
C ASP A 278 -16.01 11.90 4.55
N PRO A 279 -15.56 12.69 3.55
CA PRO A 279 -14.14 12.87 3.28
C PRO A 279 -13.42 13.61 4.42
N GLU A 280 -14.11 14.38 5.26
CA GLU A 280 -13.50 15.10 6.39
C GLU A 280 -12.90 14.14 7.42
N ILE A 281 -13.41 12.91 7.50
CA ILE A 281 -12.86 11.87 8.37
C ILE A 281 -11.45 11.46 7.91
N ALA A 282 -11.18 11.48 6.60
CA ALA A 282 -9.89 11.06 6.03
C ALA A 282 -8.73 11.99 6.43
N ARG A 283 -9.02 13.20 6.94
CA ARG A 283 -8.00 14.13 7.45
C ARG A 283 -7.36 13.64 8.76
N VAL A 284 -8.00 12.72 9.48
CA VAL A 284 -7.55 12.22 10.79
C VAL A 284 -6.96 10.83 10.66
N SER A 285 -5.77 10.64 11.22
CA SER A 285 -5.10 9.34 11.24
C SER A 285 -4.46 9.08 12.60
N ALA A 286 -4.25 7.80 12.91
CA ALA A 286 -3.55 7.40 14.11
C ALA A 286 -2.69 6.17 13.84
N CYS A 287 -1.60 6.02 14.58
CA CYS A 287 -0.83 4.78 14.55
C CYS A 287 -1.59 3.64 15.24
N ALA A 288 -1.03 2.43 15.28
CA ALA A 288 -1.68 1.27 15.90
C ALA A 288 -2.09 1.48 17.37
N GLY A 289 -1.32 2.28 18.13
CA GLY A 289 -1.62 2.53 19.55
C GLY A 289 -1.54 1.27 20.42
N ARG A 290 -1.96 1.39 21.68
CA ARG A 290 -2.41 0.23 22.46
C ARG A 290 -3.80 -0.21 21.99
N PRO A 291 -4.16 -1.49 22.14
CA PRO A 291 -3.30 -2.60 22.56
C PRO A 291 -2.35 -3.07 21.43
N GLY A 292 -2.50 -2.57 20.21
CA GLY A 292 -1.85 -3.14 19.03
C GLY A 292 -0.34 -2.94 18.87
N CYS A 293 0.30 -2.13 19.70
CA CYS A 293 1.73 -1.88 19.65
C CYS A 293 2.33 -1.85 21.05
N ALA A 294 3.26 -2.76 21.33
CA ALA A 294 3.96 -2.85 22.62
C ALA A 294 4.74 -1.58 23.00
N LYS A 295 5.04 -0.72 22.02
CA LYS A 295 5.76 0.55 22.22
C LYS A 295 4.84 1.73 22.51
N ALA A 296 3.54 1.56 22.30
CA ALA A 296 2.59 2.63 22.50
C ALA A 296 2.35 2.87 24.00
N LEU A 297 2.21 4.15 24.35
CA LEU A 297 1.95 4.63 25.70
C LEU A 297 0.45 4.77 25.99
N ALA A 298 -0.38 4.93 24.96
CA ALA A 298 -1.83 5.11 25.06
C ALA A 298 -2.60 4.38 23.96
N ASP A 299 -3.91 4.19 24.16
CA ASP A 299 -4.85 3.73 23.13
C ASP A 299 -5.26 4.91 22.26
N VAL A 300 -4.33 5.33 21.38
CA VAL A 300 -4.54 6.50 20.54
C VAL A 300 -5.71 6.36 19.58
N ARG A 301 -6.13 5.14 19.25
CA ARG A 301 -7.24 4.93 18.31
C ARG A 301 -8.58 5.12 19.00
N ALA A 302 -8.76 4.59 20.21
CA ALA A 302 -9.94 4.87 21.02
C ALA A 302 -10.04 6.38 21.34
N ASP A 303 -8.93 6.98 21.78
CA ASP A 303 -8.90 8.40 22.16
C ASP A 303 -9.17 9.32 20.96
N THR A 304 -8.60 9.00 19.79
CA THR A 304 -8.87 9.78 18.57
C THR A 304 -10.33 9.68 18.13
N ARG A 305 -10.96 8.50 18.22
CA ARG A 305 -12.39 8.35 17.91
C ARG A 305 -13.26 9.16 18.86
N ALA A 306 -12.96 9.13 20.16
CA ALA A 306 -13.68 9.89 21.15
C ALA A 306 -13.54 11.41 20.92
N ALA A 307 -12.33 11.88 20.57
CA ALA A 307 -12.08 13.28 20.24
C ALA A 307 -12.80 13.72 18.95
N LEU A 308 -12.80 12.87 17.92
CA LEU A 308 -13.51 13.11 16.66
C LEU A 308 -15.02 13.20 16.88
N ALA A 309 -15.61 12.23 17.60
CA ALA A 309 -17.04 12.21 17.90
C ALA A 309 -17.51 13.42 18.73
N ALA A 310 -16.62 13.96 19.57
CA ALA A 310 -16.89 15.15 20.38
C ALA A 310 -16.53 16.49 19.69
N GLY A 311 -16.07 16.47 18.43
CA GLY A 311 -15.67 17.69 17.72
C GLY A 311 -14.48 18.42 18.34
N ARG A 312 -13.60 17.71 19.07
CA ARG A 312 -12.45 18.29 19.80
C ARG A 312 -11.16 18.38 18.98
N LEU A 313 -11.15 17.79 17.78
CA LEU A 313 -9.98 17.83 16.91
C LEU A 313 -9.93 19.15 16.13
N PRO A 314 -8.73 19.75 15.95
CA PRO A 314 -8.57 20.98 15.19
C PRO A 314 -8.95 20.79 13.70
N ALA A 315 -9.16 21.92 13.03
CA ALA A 315 -9.29 21.94 11.57
C ALA A 315 -7.94 21.58 10.91
N GLY A 316 -7.99 20.94 9.74
CA GLY A 316 -6.81 20.47 9.02
C GLY A 316 -6.47 19.00 9.30
N ARG A 317 -5.34 18.54 8.74
CA ARG A 317 -4.88 17.14 8.90
C ARG A 317 -4.33 16.91 10.29
N VAL A 318 -4.75 15.80 10.90
CA VAL A 318 -4.34 15.41 12.26
C VAL A 318 -3.72 14.00 12.24
N HIS A 319 -2.60 13.84 12.92
CA HIS A 319 -2.03 12.53 13.21
C HIS A 319 -1.85 12.32 14.72
N VAL A 320 -2.30 11.17 15.23
CA VAL A 320 -2.18 10.82 16.65
C VAL A 320 -1.27 9.60 16.82
N SER A 321 -0.15 9.83 17.48
CA SER A 321 0.97 8.90 17.62
C SER A 321 1.04 8.33 19.03
N GLY A 322 1.01 7.00 19.17
CA GLY A 322 1.12 6.34 20.48
C GLY A 322 2.51 6.38 21.12
N CYS A 323 3.54 6.85 20.40
CA CYS A 323 4.89 7.05 20.94
C CYS A 323 5.70 7.96 20.00
N ALA A 324 6.91 8.34 20.41
CA ALA A 324 7.83 9.19 19.66
C ALA A 324 8.26 8.64 18.27
N ARG A 325 7.89 7.41 17.89
CA ARG A 325 8.18 6.85 16.56
C ARG A 325 7.28 7.36 15.45
N ARG A 326 6.13 7.96 15.79
CA ARG A 326 5.25 8.64 14.82
C ARG A 326 4.87 7.77 13.62
N CYS A 327 4.60 6.48 13.89
CA CYS A 327 4.40 5.47 12.85
C CYS A 327 3.16 5.77 12.00
N GLY A 328 3.34 5.91 10.69
CA GLY A 328 2.23 6.08 9.76
C GLY A 328 1.70 7.51 9.66
N ALA A 329 2.44 8.49 10.21
CA ALA A 329 2.19 9.91 10.00
C ALA A 329 2.08 10.22 8.50
N PRO A 330 1.10 11.04 8.09
CA PRO A 330 0.94 11.42 6.70
C PRO A 330 2.13 12.28 6.24
N ARG A 331 2.35 12.32 4.93
CA ARG A 331 3.33 13.23 4.34
C ARG A 331 2.80 14.67 4.29
N GLY A 332 3.70 15.63 4.39
CA GLY A 332 3.40 17.07 4.37
C GLY A 332 2.84 17.59 5.69
N GLU A 333 2.39 18.84 5.69
CA GLU A 333 1.93 19.53 6.90
C GLU A 333 0.72 18.85 7.55
N HIS A 334 0.80 18.65 8.86
CA HIS A 334 -0.26 18.11 9.69
C HIS A 334 -0.01 18.49 11.15
N ILE A 335 -1.08 18.53 11.93
CA ILE A 335 -1.03 18.70 13.38
C ILE A 335 -0.78 17.33 14.00
N GLU A 336 0.19 17.25 14.91
CA GLU A 336 0.57 15.99 15.53
C GLU A 336 0.34 16.00 17.04
N PHE A 337 -0.31 14.95 17.52
CA PHE A 337 -0.45 14.63 18.94
C PHE A 337 0.38 13.38 19.24
N VAL A 338 1.18 13.40 20.30
CA VAL A 338 2.01 12.24 20.69
C VAL A 338 1.70 11.85 22.11
N ALA A 339 1.37 10.59 22.35
CA ALA A 339 1.19 10.09 23.70
C ALA A 339 2.48 10.32 24.53
N GLY A 340 2.33 11.01 25.67
CA GLY A 340 3.42 11.43 26.54
C GLY A 340 3.89 12.88 26.35
N GLU A 341 3.51 13.56 25.25
CA GLU A 341 3.86 14.96 24.97
C GLU A 341 2.66 15.65 24.29
N HIS A 342 1.96 16.55 25.01
CA HIS A 342 0.77 17.24 24.48
C HIS A 342 -0.27 16.24 23.90
N TYR A 343 -0.78 15.35 24.76
CA TYR A 343 -1.74 14.31 24.37
C TYR A 343 -3.21 14.79 24.45
N LEU A 344 -4.03 14.30 23.50
CA LEU A 344 -5.43 14.65 23.21
C LEU A 344 -6.31 14.98 24.41
#